data_AF-A0A2L2NK04-F1
#
_entry.id   AF-A0A2L2NK04-F1
#
_cell.length_a   1.000
_cell.length_b   1.000
_cell.length_c   1.000
_cell.angle_alpha   90.00
_cell.angle_beta   90.00
_cell.angle_gamma   90.00
#
_symmetry.space_group_name_H-M   'P 1'
#
loop_
_entity.id
_entity.type
_entity.pdbx_description
1 polymer ?
#
loop_
_entity_poly.entity_id
_entity_poly.type
_entity_poly.pdbx_seq_one_letter_code
_entity_poly.pdbx_strand_id
1 'polypeptide(L)'
;MTHNSLPSQLYLLVPWNLPIEQQLSESDQVKTRQVLKNLLQALDELSHRKALAIINQELANLDVSNISPASISSTETSLEPWEVEDFNRCFKATYVTTKESSVCIVWGLLIVYKTLLILDEDGKKFDPDRVKDLKEGLKSYVYLLGRVFSLSLEEI
;
A
#
# COMPACT_ATOMS: atom_id res chain seq x y z
N MET A 1 23.45 -5.13 -9.40
CA MET A 1 22.31 -5.73 -8.67
C MET A 1 21.82 -4.67 -7.70
N THR A 2 20.69 -4.02 -7.98
CA THR A 2 20.05 -3.12 -7.02
C THR A 2 19.43 -4.01 -5.95
N HIS A 3 19.99 -3.99 -4.74
CA HIS A 3 19.35 -4.66 -3.61
C HIS A 3 17.95 -4.06 -3.44
N ASN A 4 16.91 -4.89 -3.57
CA ASN A 4 15.55 -4.49 -3.25
C ASN A 4 15.51 -4.25 -1.75
N SER A 5 15.71 -3.00 -1.32
CA SER A 5 15.66 -2.66 0.10
C SER A 5 14.21 -2.61 0.56
N LEU A 6 13.99 -3.10 1.77
CA LEU A 6 12.76 -2.82 2.51
C LEU A 6 12.57 -1.30 2.64
N PRO A 7 11.32 -0.82 2.66
CA PRO A 7 11.05 0.58 2.97
C PRO A 7 11.66 0.93 4.33
N SER A 8 12.27 2.11 4.42
CA SER A 8 12.76 2.64 5.70
C SER A 8 11.64 3.11 6.62
N GLN A 9 10.46 3.39 6.05
CA GLN A 9 9.29 3.97 6.71
C GLN A 9 8.01 3.50 6.01
N LEU A 10 6.96 3.23 6.78
CA LEU A 10 5.61 3.01 6.25
C LEU A 10 4.77 4.27 6.46
N TYR A 11 4.27 4.83 5.36
CA TYR A 11 3.30 5.92 5.41
C TYR A 11 1.89 5.37 5.50
N LEU A 12 1.17 5.75 6.55
CA LEU A 12 -0.21 5.37 6.80
C LEU A 12 -1.08 6.61 6.78
N LEU A 13 -2.20 6.58 6.06
CA LEU A 13 -3.22 7.61 6.26
C LEU A 13 -3.74 7.51 7.68
N VAL A 14 -4.03 8.67 8.28
CA VAL A 14 -4.79 8.70 9.52
C VAL A 14 -6.17 8.03 9.32
N PRO A 15 -6.68 7.26 10.29
CA PRO A 15 -7.89 6.45 10.11
C PRO A 15 -9.11 7.25 9.67
N TRP A 16 -9.29 8.48 10.18
CA TRP A 16 -10.41 9.35 9.81
C TRP A 16 -10.31 9.96 8.40
N ASN A 17 -9.16 9.82 7.73
CA ASN A 17 -8.98 10.22 6.33
C ASN A 17 -9.06 9.03 5.36
N LEU A 18 -9.42 7.83 5.84
CA LEU A 18 -9.65 6.71 4.94
C LEU A 18 -10.91 6.98 4.10
N PRO A 19 -10.80 6.97 2.76
CA PRO A 19 -11.93 7.25 1.90
C PRO A 19 -12.90 6.07 1.95
N ILE A 20 -14.17 6.37 2.21
CA ILE A 20 -15.28 5.42 2.04
C ILE A 20 -15.82 5.51 0.61
N GLU A 21 -15.83 6.72 0.05
CA GLU A 21 -16.07 7.04 -1.35
C GLU A 21 -15.17 8.21 -1.72
N GLN A 22 -14.56 8.19 -2.92
CA GLN A 22 -13.74 9.29 -3.40
C GLN A 22 -13.81 9.40 -4.92
N GLN A 23 -14.35 10.52 -5.40
CA GLN A 23 -14.35 10.83 -6.82
C GLN A 23 -12.98 11.37 -7.23
N LEU A 24 -12.27 10.58 -8.03
CA LEU A 24 -10.98 10.96 -8.60
C LEU A 24 -11.19 11.79 -9.88
N SER A 25 -10.22 12.65 -10.20
CA SER A 25 -10.15 13.30 -11.52
C SER A 25 -10.00 12.24 -12.62
N GLU A 26 -10.39 12.51 -13.86
CA GLU A 26 -10.27 11.54 -14.96
C GLU A 26 -8.82 11.05 -15.13
N SER A 27 -7.84 11.96 -15.03
CA SER A 27 -6.42 11.60 -15.10
C SER A 27 -6.00 10.67 -13.95
N ASP A 28 -6.50 10.91 -12.74
CA ASP A 28 -6.17 10.09 -11.58
C ASP A 28 -6.90 8.75 -11.63
N GLN A 29 -8.13 8.70 -12.14
CA GLN A 29 -8.83 7.44 -12.39
C GLN A 29 -8.05 6.54 -13.34
N VAL A 30 -7.52 7.09 -14.44
CA VAL A 30 -6.71 6.32 -15.40
C VAL A 30 -5.44 5.79 -14.72
N LYS A 31 -4.70 6.66 -14.03
CA LYS A 31 -3.46 6.28 -13.33
C LYS A 31 -3.72 5.24 -12.24
N THR A 32 -4.66 5.50 -11.33
CA THR A 32 -5.00 4.59 -10.24
C THR A 32 -5.52 3.26 -10.77
N ARG A 33 -6.36 3.26 -11.81
CA ARG A 33 -6.82 2.01 -12.45
C ARG A 33 -5.66 1.21 -13.00
N GLN A 34 -4.73 1.85 -13.71
CA GLN A 34 -3.58 1.17 -14.27
C GLN A 34 -2.71 0.53 -13.18
N VAL A 35 -2.42 1.28 -12.11
CA VAL A 35 -1.61 0.79 -10.99
C VAL A 35 -2.29 -0.40 -10.30
N LEU A 36 -3.61 -0.30 -10.05
CA LEU A 36 -4.38 -1.38 -9.43
C LEU A 36 -4.43 -2.64 -10.32
N LYS A 37 -4.60 -2.49 -11.64
CA LYS A 37 -4.53 -3.62 -12.59
C LYS A 37 -3.14 -4.26 -12.60
N ASN A 38 -2.08 -3.46 -12.60
CA ASN A 38 -0.71 -3.96 -12.56
C ASN A 38 -0.40 -4.66 -11.23
N LEU A 39 -0.97 -4.20 -10.12
CA LEU A 39 -0.89 -4.90 -8.84
C LEU A 39 -1.64 -6.26 -8.88
N LEU A 40 -2.85 -6.32 -9.46
CA LEU A 40 -3.54 -7.60 -9.65
C LEU A 40 -2.70 -8.57 -10.49
N GLN A 41 -2.13 -8.10 -11.59
CA GLN A 41 -1.22 -8.88 -12.42
C GLN A 41 -0.01 -9.39 -11.62
N ALA A 42 0.61 -8.54 -10.80
CA ALA A 42 1.73 -8.92 -9.96
C ALA A 42 1.34 -9.97 -8.91
N LEU A 43 0.15 -9.84 -8.31
CA LEU A 43 -0.40 -10.80 -7.34
C LEU A 43 -0.67 -12.18 -7.95
N ASP A 44 -1.01 -12.24 -9.23
CA ASP A 44 -1.18 -13.49 -9.98
C ASP A 44 0.13 -14.07 -10.52
N GLU A 45 1.22 -13.31 -10.49
CA GLU A 45 2.48 -13.84 -11.01
C GLU A 45 3.08 -14.95 -10.15
N LEU A 46 3.57 -15.98 -10.83
CA LEU A 46 4.26 -17.13 -10.23
C LEU A 46 5.72 -16.80 -9.93
N SER A 47 6.30 -15.85 -10.68
CA SER A 47 7.69 -15.45 -10.52
C SER A 47 7.81 -14.24 -9.58
N HIS A 48 8.40 -14.44 -8.41
CA HIS A 48 8.76 -13.38 -7.46
C HIS A 48 9.50 -12.21 -8.13
N ARG A 49 10.49 -12.52 -8.97
CA ARG A 49 11.26 -11.51 -9.69
C ARG A 49 10.41 -10.68 -10.66
N LYS A 50 9.46 -11.29 -11.37
CA LYS A 50 8.56 -10.56 -12.28
C LYS A 50 7.55 -9.71 -11.49
N ALA A 51 6.96 -10.28 -10.44
CA ALA A 51 6.09 -9.52 -9.54
C ALA A 51 6.81 -8.30 -8.95
N LEU A 52 8.04 -8.47 -8.45
CA LEU A 52 8.87 -7.37 -7.95
C LEU A 52 9.18 -6.32 -9.01
N ALA A 53 9.42 -6.72 -10.26
CA ALA A 53 9.68 -5.78 -11.34
C ALA A 53 8.45 -4.90 -11.62
N ILE A 54 7.25 -5.49 -11.68
CA ILE A 54 5.99 -4.75 -11.85
C ILE A 54 5.80 -3.77 -10.68
N ILE A 55 5.94 -4.24 -9.44
CA ILE A 55 5.71 -3.41 -8.24
C ILE A 55 6.72 -2.27 -8.15
N ASN A 56 8.00 -2.51 -8.44
CA ASN A 56 9.02 -1.46 -8.44
C ASN A 56 8.76 -0.40 -9.53
N GLN A 57 8.27 -0.81 -10.70
CA GLN A 57 7.88 0.12 -11.76
C GLN A 57 6.72 1.02 -11.32
N GLU A 58 5.66 0.44 -10.71
CA GLU A 58 4.54 1.23 -10.20
C GLU A 58 4.96 2.18 -9.08
N LEU A 59 5.77 1.71 -8.13
CA LEU A 59 6.29 2.56 -7.05
C LEU A 59 7.13 3.73 -7.56
N ALA A 60 7.86 3.58 -8.66
CA ALA A 60 8.63 4.66 -9.27
C ALA A 60 7.75 5.69 -10.00
N ASN A 61 6.54 5.29 -10.41
CA ASN A 61 5.59 6.14 -11.12
C ASN A 61 4.63 6.89 -10.20
N LEU A 62 4.47 6.43 -8.95
CA LEU A 62 3.64 7.10 -7.95
C LEU A 62 4.40 8.26 -7.30
N ASP A 63 3.84 9.46 -7.43
CA ASP A 63 4.35 10.64 -6.74
C ASP A 63 3.73 10.74 -5.34
N VAL A 64 4.54 10.45 -4.32
CA VAL A 64 4.16 10.59 -2.90
C VAL A 64 4.79 11.83 -2.26
N SER A 65 5.26 12.81 -3.05
CA SER A 65 5.89 14.03 -2.52
C SER A 65 4.91 14.93 -1.75
N ASN A 66 3.61 14.84 -2.03
CA ASN A 66 2.55 15.60 -1.38
C ASN A 66 2.04 14.99 -0.06
N ILE A 67 2.91 14.32 0.70
CA ILE A 67 2.60 13.82 2.04
C ILE A 67 3.11 14.78 3.11
N SER A 68 2.29 15.05 4.12
CA SER A 68 2.68 15.82 5.31
C SER A 68 2.49 14.96 6.55
N PRO A 69 3.41 15.00 7.53
CA PRO A 69 3.19 14.32 8.80
C PRO A 69 1.87 14.77 9.44
N ALA A 70 1.05 13.83 9.87
CA ALA A 70 -0.17 14.12 10.59
C ALA A 70 0.16 14.48 12.04
N SER A 71 -0.38 15.58 12.54
CA SER A 71 -0.45 15.81 13.99
C SER A 71 -1.64 15.02 14.53
N ILE A 72 -1.35 13.93 15.24
CA ILE A 72 -2.36 13.12 15.93
C ILE A 72 -2.48 13.69 17.34
N SER A 73 -3.57 14.42 17.60
CA SER A 73 -3.85 15.01 18.92
C SER A 73 -4.53 14.04 19.89
N SER A 74 -5.14 12.97 19.38
CA SER A 74 -5.76 11.91 20.16
C SER A 74 -5.87 10.63 19.33
N THR A 75 -5.65 9.49 19.96
CA THR A 75 -5.92 8.17 19.39
C THR A 75 -7.23 7.57 19.92
N GLU A 76 -7.99 8.33 20.73
CA GLU A 76 -9.14 7.85 21.50
C GLU A 76 -8.81 6.64 22.39
N THR A 77 -7.53 6.49 22.74
CA THR A 77 -7.04 5.51 23.71
C THR A 77 -6.58 6.20 24.99
N SER A 78 -6.36 5.42 26.05
CA SER A 78 -5.76 5.90 27.29
C SER A 78 -4.24 6.10 27.21
N LEU A 79 -3.64 5.97 26.02
CA LEU A 79 -2.21 6.15 25.82
C LEU A 79 -1.84 7.63 25.82
N GLU A 80 -0.74 7.95 26.50
CA GLU A 80 -0.13 9.26 26.44
C GLU A 80 0.47 9.50 25.04
N PRO A 81 0.56 10.77 24.57
CA PRO A 81 1.10 11.07 23.24
C PRO A 81 2.49 10.46 22.97
N TRP A 82 3.37 10.43 23.98
CA TRP A 82 4.71 9.86 23.84
C TRP A 82 4.70 8.33 23.69
N GLU A 83 3.69 7.62 24.23
CA GLU A 83 3.53 6.17 24.07
C GLU A 83 3.11 5.83 22.64
N VAL A 84 2.24 6.66 22.06
CA VAL A 84 1.84 6.57 20.66
C VAL A 84 3.04 6.84 19.74
N GLU A 85 3.85 7.86 20.04
CA GLU A 85 5.08 8.15 19.31
C GLU A 85 6.10 7.00 19.40
N ASP A 86 6.28 6.42 20.59
CA ASP A 86 7.20 5.29 20.78
C ASP A 86 6.73 4.03 20.03
N PHE A 87 5.43 3.73 20.06
CA PHE A 87 4.83 2.67 19.26
C PHE A 87 5.11 2.89 17.77
N ASN A 88 4.78 4.08 17.24
CA ASN A 88 4.99 4.41 15.84
C ASN A 88 6.47 4.30 15.43
N ARG A 89 7.38 4.74 16.30
CA ARG A 89 8.83 4.61 16.09
C ARG A 89 9.26 3.15 16.06
N CYS A 90 8.79 2.31 16.98
CA CYS A 90 9.07 0.88 17.01
C CYS A 90 8.65 0.18 15.71
N PHE A 91 7.47 0.53 15.18
CA PHE A 91 6.94 -0.04 13.93
C PHE A 91 7.37 0.72 12.67
N LYS A 92 8.19 1.78 12.80
CA LYS A 92 8.58 2.69 11.70
C LYS A 92 7.38 3.24 10.91
N ALA A 93 6.24 3.38 11.57
CA ALA A 93 5.02 3.96 11.00
C ALA A 93 5.06 5.48 11.12
N THR A 94 4.73 6.18 10.03
CA THR A 94 4.45 7.61 10.05
C THR A 94 3.03 7.81 9.55
N TYR A 95 2.19 8.39 10.38
CA TYR A 95 0.87 8.83 9.95
C TYR A 95 0.99 10.11 9.14
N VAL A 96 0.31 10.16 8.01
CA VAL A 96 0.37 11.29 7.07
C VAL A 96 -1.02 11.80 6.74
N THR A 97 -1.07 13.09 6.41
CA THR A 97 -2.17 13.72 5.70
C THR A 97 -1.72 14.03 4.28
N THR A 98 -2.64 13.93 3.33
CA THR A 98 -2.40 14.31 1.94
C THR A 98 -3.73 14.68 1.30
N LYS A 99 -3.66 15.50 0.24
CA LYS A 99 -4.81 15.76 -0.63
C LYS A 99 -5.04 14.62 -1.63
N GLU A 100 -4.07 13.73 -1.78
CA GLU A 100 -4.06 12.60 -2.72
C GLU A 100 -4.11 11.27 -1.96
N SER A 101 -5.17 11.08 -1.17
CA SER A 101 -5.38 9.87 -0.36
C SER A 101 -5.33 8.59 -1.17
N SER A 102 -5.81 8.59 -2.42
CA SER A 102 -5.75 7.44 -3.31
C SER A 102 -4.33 6.98 -3.60
N VAL A 103 -3.43 7.92 -3.89
CA VAL A 103 -2.01 7.62 -4.16
C VAL A 103 -1.34 7.04 -2.92
N CYS A 104 -1.58 7.62 -1.74
CA CYS A 104 -1.00 7.13 -0.50
C CYS A 104 -1.45 5.69 -0.15
N ILE A 105 -2.74 5.38 -0.33
CA ILE A 105 -3.28 4.04 -0.05
C ILE A 105 -2.70 3.01 -1.02
N VAL A 106 -2.69 3.34 -2.31
CA VAL A 106 -2.17 2.44 -3.35
C VAL A 106 -0.67 2.21 -3.15
N TRP A 107 0.08 3.26 -2.82
CA TRP A 107 1.50 3.16 -2.47
C TRP A 107 1.72 2.22 -1.28
N GLY A 108 0.94 2.38 -0.19
CA GLY A 108 1.03 1.52 0.98
C GLY A 108 0.79 0.05 0.63
N LEU A 109 -0.19 -0.22 -0.23
CA LEU A 109 -0.51 -1.58 -0.68
C LEU A 109 0.62 -2.21 -1.50
N LEU A 110 1.22 -1.44 -2.43
CA LEU A 110 2.39 -1.87 -3.20
C LEU A 110 3.59 -2.16 -2.29
N ILE A 111 3.80 -1.34 -1.25
CA ILE A 111 4.89 -1.53 -0.28
C ILE A 111 4.69 -2.78 0.56
N VAL A 112 3.46 -3.06 1.00
CA VAL A 112 3.14 -4.31 1.71
C VAL A 112 3.48 -5.51 0.83
N TYR A 113 3.03 -5.52 -0.42
CA TYR A 113 3.29 -6.65 -1.31
C TYR A 113 4.77 -6.78 -1.68
N LYS A 114 5.48 -5.67 -1.96
CA LYS A 114 6.94 -5.66 -2.16
C LYS A 114 7.67 -6.27 -0.96
N THR A 115 7.27 -5.89 0.25
CA THR A 115 7.87 -6.38 1.49
C THR A 115 7.67 -7.90 1.63
N LEU A 116 6.48 -8.40 1.32
CA LEU A 116 6.21 -9.84 1.30
C LEU A 116 7.15 -10.56 0.32
N LEU A 117 7.27 -10.06 -0.92
CA LEU A 117 8.11 -10.67 -1.95
C LEU A 117 9.59 -10.74 -1.54
N ILE A 118 10.12 -9.66 -0.95
CA ILE A 118 11.50 -9.61 -0.46
C ILE A 118 11.72 -10.61 0.68
N LEU A 119 10.78 -10.64 1.64
CA LEU A 119 10.90 -11.53 2.80
C LEU A 119 10.82 -13.01 2.43
N ASP A 120 9.98 -13.38 1.45
CA ASP A 120 9.87 -14.76 0.96
C ASP A 120 11.12 -15.18 0.15
N GLU A 121 11.70 -14.26 -0.63
CA GLU A 121 12.93 -14.50 -1.40
C GLU A 121 14.18 -14.67 -0.51
N ASP A 122 14.25 -13.98 0.64
CA ASP A 122 15.35 -14.06 1.63
C ASP A 122 15.45 -15.41 2.37
N GLY A 123 14.71 -16.43 1.94
CA GLY A 123 14.80 -17.80 2.46
C GLY A 123 14.05 -18.02 3.78
N LYS A 124 13.26 -17.04 4.23
CA LYS A 124 12.26 -17.24 5.27
C LYS A 124 11.10 -18.00 4.63
N LYS A 125 11.06 -19.33 4.81
CA LYS A 125 9.91 -20.13 4.38
C LYS A 125 8.68 -19.70 5.17
N PHE A 126 7.88 -18.82 4.57
CA PHE A 126 6.51 -18.63 5.03
C PHE A 126 5.69 -19.87 4.68
N ASP A 127 4.64 -20.09 5.46
CA ASP A 127 3.64 -21.10 5.14
C ASP A 127 2.98 -20.73 3.80
N PRO A 128 3.08 -21.59 2.76
CA PRO A 128 2.53 -21.31 1.43
C PRO A 128 1.03 -21.01 1.45
N ASP A 129 0.27 -21.65 2.35
CA ASP A 129 -1.17 -21.41 2.46
C ASP A 129 -1.43 -20.01 3.03
N ARG A 130 -0.59 -19.53 3.96
CA ARG A 130 -0.68 -18.16 4.49
C ARG A 130 -0.27 -17.11 3.47
N VAL A 131 0.73 -17.38 2.64
CA VAL A 131 1.11 -16.50 1.54
C VAL A 131 -0.03 -16.40 0.53
N LYS A 132 -0.69 -17.51 0.23
CA LYS A 132 -1.86 -17.55 -0.64
C LYS A 132 -3.04 -16.75 -0.05
N ASP A 133 -3.38 -16.98 1.21
CA ASP A 133 -4.44 -16.23 1.91
C ASP A 133 -4.16 -14.72 1.89
N LEU A 134 -2.90 -14.32 2.14
CA LEU A 134 -2.48 -12.93 2.10
C LEU A 134 -2.63 -12.33 0.69
N LYS A 135 -2.22 -13.06 -0.36
CA LYS A 135 -2.41 -12.63 -1.75
C LYS A 135 -3.90 -12.42 -2.08
N GLU A 136 -4.77 -13.34 -1.67
CA GLU A 136 -6.22 -13.21 -1.89
C GLU A 136 -6.83 -12.05 -1.09
N GLY A 137 -6.35 -11.82 0.13
CA GLY A 137 -6.71 -10.63 0.92
C GLY A 137 -6.30 -9.33 0.23
N LEU A 138 -5.09 -9.27 -0.33
CA LEU A 138 -4.61 -8.12 -1.09
C LEU A 138 -5.45 -7.89 -2.35
N LYS A 139 -5.79 -8.95 -3.11
CA LYS A 139 -6.70 -8.84 -4.27
C LYS A 139 -8.08 -8.30 -3.87
N SER A 140 -8.65 -8.84 -2.80
CA SER A 140 -9.95 -8.38 -2.27
C SER A 140 -9.90 -6.89 -1.90
N TYR A 141 -8.79 -6.45 -1.31
CA TYR A 141 -8.57 -5.05 -1.00
C TYR A 141 -8.42 -4.17 -2.26
N VAL A 142 -7.74 -4.65 -3.31
CA VAL A 142 -7.68 -3.95 -4.61
C VAL A 142 -9.09 -3.74 -5.18
N TYR A 143 -9.95 -4.76 -5.16
CA TYR A 143 -11.34 -4.61 -5.63
C TYR A 143 -12.17 -3.69 -4.75
N LEU A 144 -11.93 -3.66 -3.43
CA LEU A 144 -12.52 -2.65 -2.55
C LEU A 144 -12.11 -1.24 -2.97
N LEU A 145 -10.82 -1.00 -3.21
CA LEU A 145 -10.33 0.30 -3.68
C LEU A 145 -10.91 0.67 -5.05
N GLY A 146 -11.07 -0.30 -5.95
CA GLY A 146 -11.79 -0.11 -7.21
C GLY A 146 -13.18 0.47 -6.99
N ARG A 147 -13.96 -0.07 -6.04
CA ARG A 147 -15.28 0.46 -5.69
C ARG A 147 -15.21 1.85 -5.04
N VAL A 148 -14.34 2.04 -4.05
CA VAL A 148 -14.16 3.33 -3.35
C VAL A 148 -13.82 4.46 -4.33
N PHE A 149 -13.02 4.16 -5.36
CA PHE A 149 -12.58 5.11 -6.39
C PHE A 149 -13.46 5.11 -7.66
N SER A 150 -14.57 4.35 -7.67
CA SER A 150 -15.46 4.21 -8.83
C SER A 150 -14.75 3.76 -10.12
N LEU A 151 -13.85 2.78 -10.02
CA LEU A 151 -13.04 2.22 -11.10
C LEU A 151 -13.51 0.81 -11.48
N SER A 152 -13.67 0.57 -12.80
CA SER A 152 -13.83 -0.78 -13.34
C SER A 152 -12.46 -1.46 -13.45
N LEU A 153 -12.22 -2.47 -12.61
CA LEU A 153 -10.99 -3.26 -12.61
C LEU A 153 -11.13 -4.58 -13.37
N GLU A 154 -12.35 -5.06 -13.57
CA GLU A 154 -12.66 -6.24 -14.37
C GLU A 154 -12.34 -5.96 -15.86
N GLU A 155 -11.86 -6.97 -16.56
CA GLU A 155 -11.81 -6.95 -18.02
C GLU A 155 -13.24 -7.18 -18.54
N ILE A 156 -13.69 -6.32 -19.46
CA ILE A 156 -14.87 -6.58 -20.29
C ILE A 156 -14.43 -7.47 -21.44
#